data_AF-A0AAV5ZPI2-F1
#
_entry.id   AF-A0AAV5ZPI2-F1
#
_cell.length_a   1.000
_cell.length_b   1.000
_cell.length_c   1.000
_cell.angle_alpha   90.00
_cell.angle_beta   90.00
_cell.angle_gamma   90.00
#
_symmetry.space_group_name_H-M   'P 1'
#
loop_
_entity.id
_entity.type
_entity.pdbx_description
1 polymer ?
#
loop_
_entity_poly.entity_id
_entity_poly.type
_entity_poly.pdbx_seq_one_letter_code
_entity_poly.pdbx_strand_id
1 'polypeptide(L)'
;MTRAGTALLVIDMQIALVDMAYHAREVLGCVGDLQRRARAADGEVVIGKTASDSFHRTSLQDELRRRAVKHLVVTGMQTEYCVDTTVRQAISLGFDVTLVADGHTTRDALLPAADAIRHHNSVLSSLAHPDHHVTVVAGRDVRFEEKP
;
A
#
# COMPACT_ATOMS: atom_id res chain seq x y z
N MET A 1 26.93 -6.32 1.28
CA MET A 1 25.81 -5.36 1.41
C MET A 1 24.53 -6.16 1.31
N THR A 2 23.75 -6.27 2.38
CA THR A 2 22.42 -6.89 2.34
C THR A 2 21.52 -6.04 1.44
N ARG A 3 20.92 -6.65 0.43
CA ARG A 3 19.97 -5.99 -0.48
C ARG A 3 18.79 -5.47 0.34
N ALA A 4 18.39 -4.22 0.11
CA ALA A 4 17.29 -3.60 0.85
C ALA A 4 15.99 -4.35 0.59
N GLY A 5 15.22 -4.65 1.64
CA GLY A 5 14.00 -5.43 1.52
C GLY A 5 12.84 -4.66 0.89
N THR A 6 11.99 -5.36 0.14
CA THR A 6 10.66 -4.88 -0.27
C THR A 6 9.59 -5.55 0.60
N ALA A 7 8.64 -4.79 1.14
CA ALA A 7 7.51 -5.33 1.89
C ALA A 7 6.17 -4.99 1.22
N LEU A 8 5.21 -5.92 1.27
CA LEU A 8 3.82 -5.64 0.96
C LEU A 8 3.11 -5.08 2.20
N LEU A 9 2.51 -3.90 2.06
CA LEU A 9 1.67 -3.27 3.07
C LEU A 9 0.21 -3.30 2.60
N VAL A 10 -0.61 -4.13 3.27
CA VAL A 10 -2.05 -4.23 3.05
C VAL A 10 -2.76 -3.40 4.12
N ILE A 11 -3.49 -2.36 3.70
CA ILE A 11 -4.11 -1.38 4.60
C ILE A 11 -5.62 -1.62 4.74
N ASP A 12 -6.09 -1.79 5.98
CA ASP A 12 -7.50 -1.81 6.41
C ASP A 12 -8.49 -2.62 5.54
N MET A 13 -8.11 -3.82 5.12
CA MET A 13 -9.01 -4.76 4.44
C MET A 13 -9.95 -5.50 5.43
N GLN A 14 -10.59 -4.77 6.35
CA GLN A 14 -11.54 -5.34 7.31
C GLN A 14 -12.86 -5.67 6.60
N ILE A 15 -13.41 -6.86 6.89
CA ILE A 15 -14.55 -7.47 6.17
C ILE A 15 -15.74 -6.51 6.00
N ALA A 16 -16.15 -5.81 7.06
CA ALA A 16 -17.32 -4.92 7.02
C ALA A 16 -17.15 -3.69 6.11
N LEU A 17 -15.92 -3.24 5.86
CA LEU A 17 -15.62 -2.11 4.98
C LEU A 17 -15.53 -2.56 3.52
N VAL A 18 -15.03 -3.77 3.28
CA VAL A 18 -14.81 -4.30 1.94
C VAL A 18 -16.12 -4.55 1.19
N ASP A 19 -17.18 -4.98 1.88
CA ASP A 19 -18.49 -5.24 1.25
C ASP A 19 -19.13 -4.00 0.61
N MET A 20 -18.71 -2.80 1.03
CA MET A 20 -19.18 -1.52 0.47
C MET A 20 -18.25 -0.94 -0.59
N ALA A 21 -17.12 -1.59 -0.88
CA ALA A 21 -16.10 -1.05 -1.74
C ALA A 21 -16.40 -1.29 -3.23
N TYR A 22 -16.07 -0.31 -4.05
CA TYR A 22 -16.14 -0.41 -5.50
C TYR A 22 -15.18 -1.49 -6.01
N HIS A 23 -15.68 -2.42 -6.84
CA HIS A 23 -14.93 -3.60 -7.32
C HIS A 23 -14.22 -4.38 -6.20
N ALA A 24 -14.89 -4.54 -5.05
CA ALA A 24 -14.34 -5.26 -3.91
C ALA A 24 -13.79 -6.65 -4.28
N ARG A 25 -14.48 -7.39 -5.17
CA ARG A 25 -14.07 -8.74 -5.58
C ARG A 25 -12.74 -8.73 -6.34
N GLU A 26 -12.59 -7.83 -7.30
CA GLU A 26 -11.38 -7.70 -8.11
C GLU A 26 -10.21 -7.21 -7.27
N VAL A 27 -10.45 -6.23 -6.40
CA VAL A 27 -9.44 -5.69 -5.48
C VAL A 27 -8.98 -6.76 -4.48
N LEU A 28 -9.92 -7.52 -3.88
CA LEU A 28 -9.59 -8.67 -3.04
C LEU A 28 -8.79 -9.75 -3.81
N GLY A 29 -9.14 -9.99 -5.08
CA GLY A 29 -8.39 -10.88 -5.96
C GLY A 29 -6.95 -10.43 -6.17
N CYS A 30 -6.74 -9.13 -6.42
CA CYS A 30 -5.44 -8.49 -6.56
C CYS A 30 -4.63 -8.58 -5.26
N VAL A 31 -5.22 -8.18 -4.12
CA VAL A 31 -4.59 -8.27 -2.79
C VAL A 31 -4.18 -9.71 -2.47
N GLY A 32 -5.05 -10.68 -2.74
CA GLY A 32 -4.76 -12.09 -2.51
C GLY A 32 -3.61 -12.61 -3.38
N ASP A 33 -3.50 -12.15 -4.64
CA ASP A 33 -2.35 -12.48 -5.49
C ASP A 33 -1.03 -11.89 -4.96
N LEU A 34 -1.05 -10.61 -4.59
CA LEU A 34 0.11 -9.95 -4.01
C LEU A 34 0.56 -10.62 -2.72
N GLN A 35 -0.38 -10.96 -1.84
CA GLN A 35 -0.07 -11.68 -0.59
C GLN A 35 0.57 -13.04 -0.87
N ARG A 36 0.08 -13.83 -1.84
CA ARG A 36 0.71 -15.11 -2.21
C ARG A 36 2.15 -14.90 -2.69
N ARG A 37 2.37 -13.89 -3.54
CA ARG A 37 3.69 -13.59 -4.12
C ARG A 37 4.66 -13.03 -3.07
N ALA A 38 4.18 -12.22 -2.13
CA ALA A 38 4.97 -11.68 -1.04
C ALA A 38 5.32 -12.73 0.03
N ARG A 39 4.42 -13.69 0.34
CA ARG A 39 4.70 -14.79 1.29
C ARG A 39 5.83 -15.70 0.84
N ALA A 40 6.07 -15.81 -0.47
CA ALA A 40 7.25 -16.51 -0.98
C ALA A 40 8.57 -15.78 -0.65
N ALA A 41 8.50 -14.49 -0.27
CA ALA A 41 9.66 -13.65 0.01
C ALA A 41 9.94 -13.41 1.52
N ASP A 42 8.92 -13.32 2.39
CA ASP A 42 9.04 -13.33 3.86
C ASP A 42 7.66 -13.46 4.56
N GLY A 43 7.64 -13.79 5.85
CA GLY A 43 6.43 -14.00 6.66
C GLY A 43 5.57 -12.74 6.90
N GLU A 44 4.28 -12.95 7.18
CA GLU A 44 3.27 -11.89 7.38
C GLU A 44 3.37 -11.23 8.77
N VAL A 45 3.20 -9.91 8.82
CA VAL A 45 3.05 -9.13 10.06
C VAL A 45 1.71 -8.41 10.05
N VAL A 46 0.98 -8.50 11.15
CA VAL A 46 -0.29 -7.78 11.36
C VAL A 46 -0.08 -6.70 12.41
N ILE A 47 -0.41 -5.46 12.07
CA ILE A 47 -0.26 -4.30 12.95
C ILE A 47 -1.61 -3.60 13.08
N GLY A 48 -2.10 -3.49 14.31
CA GLY A 48 -3.31 -2.73 14.61
C GLY A 48 -3.04 -1.22 14.59
N LYS A 49 -4.00 -0.45 14.07
CA LYS A 49 -3.94 1.02 14.07
C LYS A 49 -5.29 1.63 14.42
N THR A 50 -5.25 2.90 14.87
CA THR A 50 -6.44 3.67 15.27
C THR A 50 -6.59 4.99 14.50
N ALA A 51 -5.63 5.31 13.62
CA ALA A 51 -5.62 6.49 12.76
C ALA A 51 -5.48 6.08 11.29
N SER A 52 -5.77 7.01 10.37
CA SER A 52 -5.57 6.77 8.92
C SER A 52 -4.11 6.51 8.58
N ASP A 53 -3.19 7.25 9.20
CA ASP A 53 -1.76 7.02 9.11
C ASP A 53 -1.36 5.72 9.81
N SER A 54 -0.88 4.75 9.03
CA SER A 54 -0.45 3.45 9.55
C SER A 54 0.82 3.51 10.39
N PHE A 55 1.60 4.60 10.33
CA PHE A 55 2.79 4.81 11.15
C PHE A 55 2.46 5.51 12.49
N HIS A 56 1.34 6.22 12.57
CA HIS A 56 1.01 7.01 13.75
C HIS A 56 0.74 6.14 14.97
N ARG A 57 1.64 6.20 15.96
CA ARG A 57 1.53 5.45 17.23
C ARG A 57 1.38 3.94 17.04
N THR A 58 2.03 3.39 16.00
CA THR A 58 2.12 1.95 15.76
C THR A 58 3.57 1.48 15.80
N SER A 59 3.79 0.17 15.78
CA SER A 59 5.12 -0.44 15.67
C SER A 59 5.60 -0.60 14.22
N LEU A 60 4.86 -0.09 13.23
CA LEU A 60 5.12 -0.35 11.80
C LEU A 60 6.49 0.13 11.36
N GLN A 61 6.85 1.37 11.67
CA GLN A 61 8.13 1.94 11.26
C GLN A 61 9.32 1.13 11.82
N ASP A 62 9.24 0.76 13.10
CA ASP A 62 10.29 0.01 13.76
C ASP A 62 10.42 -1.39 13.18
N GLU A 63 9.31 -2.04 12.85
CA GLU A 63 9.31 -3.36 12.21
C GLU A 63 9.93 -3.32 10.81
N LEU A 64 9.54 -2.36 9.99
CA LEU A 64 10.12 -2.16 8.66
C LEU A 64 11.63 -1.89 8.74
N ARG A 65 12.07 -1.09 9.71
CA ARG A 65 13.50 -0.82 9.96
C ARG A 65 14.25 -2.06 10.42
N ARG A 66 13.69 -2.84 11.36
CA ARG A 66 14.28 -4.12 11.81
C ARG A 66 14.50 -5.09 10.66
N ARG A 67 13.58 -5.11 9.68
CA ARG A 67 13.67 -5.93 8.47
C ARG A 67 14.50 -5.32 7.35
N ALA A 68 15.13 -4.17 7.59
CA ALA A 68 15.89 -3.42 6.59
C ALA A 68 15.09 -3.15 5.30
N VAL A 69 13.77 -2.92 5.44
CA VAL A 69 12.89 -2.55 4.33
C VAL A 69 13.18 -1.12 3.91
N LYS A 70 13.26 -0.90 2.60
CA LYS A 70 13.39 0.44 2.00
C LYS A 70 12.31 0.74 0.96
N HIS A 71 11.61 -0.29 0.49
CA HIS A 71 10.57 -0.16 -0.52
C HIS A 71 9.27 -0.82 -0.05
N LEU A 72 8.16 -0.12 -0.21
CA LEU A 72 6.82 -0.58 0.17
C LEU A 72 5.95 -0.75 -1.07
N VAL A 73 5.36 -1.94 -1.23
CA VAL A 73 4.23 -2.14 -2.15
C VAL A 73 2.95 -1.92 -1.36
N VAL A 74 2.14 -0.93 -1.74
CA VAL A 74 0.96 -0.51 -0.96
C VAL A 74 -0.33 -0.85 -1.70
N THR A 75 -1.27 -1.47 -0.98
CA THR A 75 -2.58 -1.92 -1.44
C THR A 75 -3.58 -1.80 -0.27
N GLY A 76 -4.88 -1.72 -0.54
CA GLY A 76 -5.91 -1.72 0.51
C GLY A 76 -6.94 -0.60 0.40
N MET A 77 -7.52 -0.18 1.51
CA MET A 77 -8.57 0.83 1.54
C MET A 77 -8.50 1.70 2.80
N GLN A 78 -9.14 2.86 2.86
CA GLN A 78 -9.74 3.58 1.74
C GLN A 78 -8.70 4.47 1.03
N THR A 79 -8.90 4.62 -0.28
CA THR A 79 -8.00 5.33 -1.20
C THR A 79 -7.60 6.72 -0.69
N GLU A 80 -8.60 7.55 -0.41
CA GLU A 80 -8.47 8.97 -0.03
C GLU A 80 -8.21 9.18 1.47
N TYR A 81 -8.25 8.10 2.27
CA TYR A 81 -8.03 8.16 3.70
C TYR A 81 -6.73 7.43 4.07
N CYS A 82 -6.83 6.15 4.45
CA CYS A 82 -5.72 5.40 5.00
C CYS A 82 -4.60 5.16 3.99
N VAL A 83 -4.95 4.92 2.71
CA VAL A 83 -3.97 4.68 1.65
C VAL A 83 -3.20 5.95 1.33
N ASP A 84 -3.87 7.04 0.94
CA ASP A 84 -3.21 8.32 0.64
C ASP A 84 -2.35 8.82 1.81
N THR A 85 -2.92 8.83 3.03
CA THR A 85 -2.20 9.30 4.22
C THR A 85 -0.94 8.48 4.45
N THR A 86 -1.04 7.14 4.40
CA THR A 86 0.09 6.26 4.66
C THR A 86 1.16 6.35 3.56
N VAL A 87 0.77 6.46 2.28
CA VAL A 87 1.71 6.61 1.16
C VAL A 87 2.54 7.88 1.31
N ARG A 88 1.89 9.01 1.62
CA ARG A 88 2.58 10.28 1.85
C ARG A 88 3.54 10.21 3.03
N GLN A 89 3.12 9.59 4.13
CA GLN A 89 3.98 9.42 5.29
C GLN A 89 5.16 8.48 5.00
N ALA A 90 4.95 7.42 4.23
CA ALA A 90 6.02 6.49 3.86
C ALA A 90 7.17 7.19 3.15
N ILE A 91 6.90 8.02 2.13
CA ILE A 91 7.96 8.76 1.44
C ILE A 91 8.68 9.75 2.36
N SER A 92 7.95 10.44 3.25
CA SER A 92 8.55 11.34 4.25
C SER A 92 9.41 10.61 5.29
N LEU A 93 9.13 9.33 5.56
CA LEU A 93 9.88 8.50 6.49
C LEU A 93 11.08 7.77 5.85
N GLY A 94 11.28 7.95 4.55
CA GLY A 94 12.44 7.43 3.84
C GLY A 94 12.22 6.11 3.11
N PHE A 95 10.98 5.82 2.70
CA PHE A 95 10.65 4.63 1.91
C PHE A 95 10.26 5.03 0.49
N ASP A 96 10.77 4.28 -0.50
CA ASP A 96 10.17 4.30 -1.84
C ASP A 96 8.85 3.52 -1.80
N VAL A 97 7.89 3.91 -2.65
CA VAL A 97 6.57 3.30 -2.68
C VAL A 97 6.19 2.87 -4.08
N THR A 98 5.74 1.62 -4.21
CA THR A 98 4.90 1.17 -5.32
C THR A 98 3.45 1.15 -4.87
N LEU A 99 2.62 2.06 -5.35
CA LEU A 99 1.18 2.00 -5.16
C LEU A 99 0.56 1.10 -6.23
N VAL A 100 -0.23 0.12 -5.80
CA VAL A 100 -0.88 -0.82 -6.72
C VAL A 100 -2.16 -0.20 -7.27
N ALA A 101 -2.15 0.22 -8.52
CA ALA A 101 -3.16 1.06 -9.16
C ALA A 101 -4.59 0.46 -9.12
N ASP A 102 -4.68 -0.86 -9.21
CA ASP A 102 -5.91 -1.68 -9.15
C ASP A 102 -6.00 -2.49 -7.84
N GLY A 103 -5.13 -2.20 -6.88
CA GLY A 103 -5.05 -2.84 -5.58
C GLY A 103 -5.55 -1.96 -4.44
N HIS A 104 -6.08 -0.76 -4.72
CA HIS A 104 -6.74 0.04 -3.70
C HIS A 104 -8.13 0.48 -4.13
N THR A 105 -8.99 0.74 -3.15
CA THR A 105 -10.39 1.07 -3.42
C THR A 105 -11.00 1.99 -2.37
N THR A 106 -12.21 2.44 -2.64
CA THR A 106 -13.08 3.21 -1.75
C THR A 106 -14.54 2.97 -2.16
N ARG A 107 -15.48 3.72 -1.58
CA ARG A 107 -16.91 3.70 -1.92
C ARG A 107 -17.31 5.01 -2.56
N ASP A 108 -18.44 5.01 -3.26
CA ASP A 108 -19.00 6.26 -3.78
C ASP A 108 -19.32 7.21 -2.63
N ALA A 109 -18.95 8.47 -2.82
CA ALA A 109 -19.21 9.56 -1.88
C ALA A 109 -19.53 10.84 -2.67
N LEU A 110 -18.88 11.96 -2.34
CA LEU A 110 -18.99 13.18 -3.15
C LEU A 110 -18.44 12.99 -4.57
N LEU A 111 -17.40 12.15 -4.71
CA LEU A 111 -16.86 11.70 -5.98
C LEU A 111 -17.24 10.22 -6.20
N PRO A 112 -17.50 9.81 -7.45
CA PRO A 112 -17.53 8.40 -7.79
C PRO A 112 -16.23 7.71 -7.38
N ALA A 113 -16.30 6.50 -6.84
CA ALA A 113 -15.15 5.76 -6.34
C ALA A 113 -14.09 5.56 -7.43
N ALA A 114 -14.51 5.26 -8.66
CA ALA A 114 -13.61 5.13 -9.81
C ALA A 114 -12.80 6.41 -10.07
N ASP A 115 -13.42 7.58 -9.90
CA ASP A 115 -12.75 8.86 -10.11
C ASP A 115 -11.83 9.20 -8.93
N ALA A 116 -12.24 8.89 -7.70
CA ALA A 116 -11.36 9.00 -6.54
C ALA A 116 -10.10 8.13 -6.69
N ILE A 117 -10.24 6.87 -7.13
CA ILE A 117 -9.14 5.94 -7.39
C ILE A 117 -8.22 6.49 -8.49
N ARG A 118 -8.79 6.88 -9.64
CA ARG A 118 -8.02 7.44 -10.77
C ARG A 118 -7.27 8.71 -10.37
N HIS A 119 -7.93 9.59 -9.62
CA HIS A 119 -7.34 10.83 -9.13
C HIS A 119 -6.14 10.55 -8.23
N HIS A 120 -6.28 9.66 -7.25
CA HIS A 120 -5.19 9.36 -6.31
C HIS A 120 -4.04 8.61 -6.98
N ASN A 121 -4.30 7.73 -7.95
CA ASN A 121 -3.26 7.17 -8.81
C ASN A 121 -2.43 8.29 -9.48
N SER A 122 -3.07 9.32 -10.03
CA SER A 122 -2.37 10.43 -10.70
C SER A 122 -1.65 11.37 -9.74
N VAL A 123 -2.25 11.69 -8.59
CA VAL A 123 -1.69 12.65 -7.63
C VAL A 123 -0.52 12.02 -6.88
N LEU A 124 -0.67 10.78 -6.42
CA LEU A 124 0.36 10.11 -5.64
C LEU A 124 1.61 9.83 -6.49
N SER A 125 1.45 9.44 -7.77
CA SER A 125 2.60 9.25 -8.67
C SER A 125 3.40 10.53 -8.95
N SER A 126 2.79 11.70 -8.70
CA SER A 126 3.37 13.00 -8.99
C SER A 126 3.90 13.71 -7.74
N LEU A 127 3.95 13.00 -6.60
CA LEU A 127 4.46 13.59 -5.36
C LEU A 127 5.95 13.93 -5.47
N ALA A 128 6.27 15.18 -5.16
CA ALA A 128 7.63 15.64 -5.09
C ALA A 128 8.26 15.29 -3.74
N HIS A 129 9.36 14.54 -3.78
CA HIS A 129 10.26 14.34 -2.66
C HIS A 129 11.70 14.23 -3.22
N PRO A 130 12.71 14.84 -2.59
CA PRO A 130 14.06 14.93 -3.17
C PRO A 130 14.73 13.56 -3.35
N ASP A 131 14.47 12.62 -2.44
CA ASP A 131 15.21 11.35 -2.36
C ASP A 131 14.35 10.10 -2.56
N HIS A 132 13.02 10.25 -2.61
CA HIS A 132 12.07 9.13 -2.58
C HIS A 132 10.93 9.39 -3.54
N HIS A 133 10.29 8.31 -3.99
CA HIS A 133 9.28 8.43 -5.05
C HIS A 133 8.15 7.43 -4.86
N VAL A 134 7.01 7.76 -5.49
CA VAL A 134 5.87 6.86 -5.62
C VAL A 134 5.76 6.46 -7.08
N THR A 135 5.82 5.17 -7.35
CA THR A 135 5.50 4.60 -8.67
C THR A 135 4.15 3.93 -8.60
N VAL A 136 3.32 4.11 -9.63
CA VAL A 136 2.00 3.51 -9.73
C VAL A 136 2.01 2.46 -10.83
N VAL A 137 1.70 1.21 -10.48
CA VAL A 137 1.69 0.07 -11.42
C VAL A 137 0.47 -0.81 -11.20
N ALA A 138 0.06 -1.57 -12.21
CA ALA A 138 -0.96 -2.60 -12.02
C ALA A 138 -0.43 -3.76 -11.15
N GLY A 139 -1.29 -4.44 -10.40
CA GLY A 139 -0.91 -5.53 -9.49
C GLY A 139 -0.16 -6.67 -10.16
N ARG A 140 -0.51 -6.97 -11.42
CA ARG A 140 0.21 -7.96 -12.25
C ARG A 140 1.67 -7.57 -12.54
N ASP A 141 1.96 -6.27 -12.55
CA ASP A 141 3.25 -5.71 -12.92
C ASP A 141 4.14 -5.44 -11.70
N VAL A 142 3.60 -5.55 -10.48
CA VAL A 142 4.39 -5.53 -9.23
C VAL A 142 5.51 -6.56 -9.30
N ARG A 143 6.65 -6.27 -8.69
CA ARG A 143 7.75 -7.21 -8.51
C ARG A 143 8.22 -7.14 -7.05
N PHE A 144 8.29 -8.29 -6.40
CA PHE A 144 8.98 -8.45 -5.13
C PHE A 144 10.36 -9.01 -5.47
N GLU A 145 11.43 -8.38 -4.99
CA GLU A 145 12.76 -8.90 -5.27
C GLU A 145 12.93 -10.27 -4.61
N GLU A 146 13.39 -11.26 -5.38
CA GLU A 146 13.74 -12.57 -4.83
C GLU A 146 14.96 -12.42 -3.93
N LYS A 147 14.89 -13.02 -2.74
CA LYS A 147 16.01 -13.11 -1.82
C LYS A 147 17.04 -14.07 -2.44
N PRO A 148 18.34 -13.74 -2.44
CA PRO A 148 19.38 -14.67 -2.88
C PRO A 148 19.42 -15.92 -2.01
#